data_AF-A0A146KMJ3-F1
#
_entry.id   AF-A0A146KMJ3-F1
#
_cell.length_a   1.000
_cell.length_b   1.000
_cell.length_c   1.000
_cell.angle_alpha   90.00
_cell.angle_beta   90.00
_cell.angle_gamma   90.00
#
_symmetry.space_group_name_H-M   'P 1'
#
loop_
_entity.id
_entity.type
_entity.pdbx_description
1 polymer ?
#
loop_
_entity_poly.entity_id
_entity_poly.type
_entity_poly.pdbx_seq_one_letter_code
_entity_poly.pdbx_strand_id
1 'polypeptide(L)'
;EASFLQQSTIPTKSQIITVNLFNSQIMYYYQTDCYKINPSIVSTSLQLINNVKAFISKTTTIIPERVFSDHLSLMMVSCKSLLEIKEYAFDACFMLRKVNCRKLAVIGRNAFYGCTSLIKIDLDSVVELDIGCFQYCQSIVTHRYKQLKKLPANVYGSNGSLQQIIGYQLEEYDHDDERIIGMDRLEQGAQVIRHQEVLLDVFRERTEFKRCIYEIAKIAKGVRNSKISLVDVGKLNVNEINVNEE
;
A
#
# COMPACT_ATOMS: atom_id res chain seq x y z
N GLU A 1 40.32 -17.91 25.79
CA GLU A 1 39.90 -18.01 24.38
C GLU A 1 38.66 -17.15 24.18
N ALA A 2 38.91 -15.90 23.82
CA ALA A 2 37.90 -14.95 23.39
C ALA A 2 37.97 -14.93 21.86
N SER A 3 36.88 -15.30 21.18
CA SER A 3 36.84 -15.23 19.73
C SER A 3 35.47 -14.75 19.22
N PHE A 4 35.46 -13.46 18.88
CA PHE A 4 34.77 -12.89 17.73
C PHE A 4 33.23 -12.96 17.71
N LEU A 5 32.60 -12.32 18.70
CA LEU A 5 31.40 -11.54 18.42
C LEU A 5 31.85 -10.23 17.79
N GLN A 6 31.92 -10.18 16.45
CA GLN A 6 31.94 -8.90 15.74
C GLN A 6 30.62 -8.20 16.06
N GLN A 7 30.66 -7.28 17.02
CA GLN A 7 29.72 -6.18 17.15
C GLN A 7 29.74 -5.42 15.82
N SER A 8 28.89 -5.81 14.88
CA SER A 8 28.61 -4.99 13.72
C SER A 8 27.92 -3.74 14.25
N THR A 9 28.65 -2.62 14.23
CA THR A 9 28.16 -1.29 14.58
C THR A 9 26.88 -1.01 13.81
N ILE A 10 25.74 -1.00 14.51
CA ILE A 10 24.43 -0.65 13.95
C ILE A 10 24.55 0.79 13.41
N PRO A 11 24.42 1.03 12.09
CA PRO A 11 24.59 2.36 11.54
C PRO A 11 23.44 3.26 11.99
N THR A 12 23.76 4.37 12.66
CA THR A 12 22.81 5.36 13.18
C THR A 12 22.05 6.13 12.09
N LYS A 13 22.34 5.90 10.81
CA LYS A 13 21.81 6.66 9.65
C LYS A 13 21.06 5.82 8.60
N SER A 14 20.80 4.53 8.83
CA SER A 14 20.12 3.69 7.83
C SER A 14 18.68 4.17 7.60
N GLN A 15 18.33 4.51 6.35
CA GLN A 15 17.03 5.10 6.01
C GLN A 15 16.05 4.09 5.40
N ILE A 16 16.50 2.92 4.95
CA ILE A 16 15.65 1.89 4.31
C ILE A 16 16.22 0.51 4.64
N ILE A 17 15.40 -0.44 5.13
CA ILE A 17 15.78 -1.85 5.23
C ILE A 17 15.07 -2.62 4.12
N THR A 18 15.84 -3.04 3.13
CA THR A 18 15.36 -4.00 2.12
C THR A 18 15.88 -5.38 2.48
N VAL A 19 14.98 -6.34 2.77
CA VAL A 19 15.34 -7.75 2.97
C VAL A 19 15.03 -8.48 1.66
N ASN A 20 16.04 -8.59 0.78
CA ASN A 20 15.96 -9.38 -0.44
C ASN A 20 16.70 -10.72 -0.25
N LEU A 21 16.01 -11.84 -0.45
CA LEU A 21 16.61 -13.15 -0.62
C LEU A 21 16.31 -13.64 -2.04
N PHE A 22 17.25 -13.51 -2.98
CA PHE A 22 17.26 -14.27 -4.24
C PHE A 22 18.69 -14.33 -4.85
N ASN A 23 19.17 -15.56 -5.08
CA ASN A 23 20.21 -16.04 -6.02
C ASN A 23 21.38 -15.10 -6.38
N SER A 24 22.45 -15.20 -5.58
CA SER A 24 23.88 -15.13 -5.92
C SER A 24 24.46 -14.10 -6.93
N GLN A 25 23.73 -13.09 -7.40
CA GLN A 25 24.31 -12.04 -8.25
C GLN A 25 23.89 -10.64 -7.84
N ILE A 26 24.91 -9.78 -7.67
CA ILE A 26 24.83 -8.40 -7.18
C ILE A 26 24.46 -7.49 -8.36
N MET A 27 23.43 -6.66 -8.20
CA MET A 27 23.17 -5.49 -9.04
C MET A 27 23.02 -4.27 -8.12
N TYR A 28 23.91 -3.29 -8.29
CA TYR A 28 24.02 -2.07 -7.47
C TYR A 28 22.91 -1.06 -7.78
N TYR A 29 22.31 -0.44 -6.75
CA TYR A 29 21.90 0.98 -6.73
C TYR A 29 21.87 1.50 -5.26
N TYR A 30 22.41 2.72 -5.05
CA TYR A 30 22.57 3.48 -3.79
C TYR A 30 21.20 3.84 -3.15
N GLN A 31 20.94 3.93 -1.83
CA GLN A 31 21.73 4.24 -0.63
C GLN A 31 21.11 3.54 0.61
N THR A 32 21.98 2.95 1.44
CA THR A 32 21.81 2.25 2.74
C THR A 32 21.56 0.73 2.72
N ASP A 33 22.33 0.05 3.56
CA ASP A 33 22.78 -1.33 3.47
C ASP A 33 21.63 -2.35 3.56
N CYS A 34 21.56 -3.22 2.55
CA CYS A 34 20.60 -4.31 2.48
C CYS A 34 21.03 -5.42 3.44
N TYR A 35 20.38 -5.50 4.60
CA TYR A 35 20.58 -6.62 5.51
C TYR A 35 20.02 -7.91 4.88
N LYS A 36 20.91 -8.86 4.58
CA LYS A 36 20.55 -10.27 4.41
C LYS A 36 20.22 -10.85 5.79
N ILE A 37 18.98 -10.71 6.26
CA ILE A 37 18.57 -11.26 7.56
C ILE A 37 17.94 -12.64 7.33
N ASN A 38 18.49 -13.64 8.02
CA ASN A 38 17.92 -14.98 8.14
C ASN A 38 16.54 -14.88 8.82
N PRO A 39 15.45 -15.47 8.28
CA PRO A 39 14.10 -15.42 8.84
C PRO A 39 14.01 -15.75 10.34
N SER A 40 14.93 -16.59 10.83
CA SER A 40 15.01 -17.02 12.23
C SER A 40 15.51 -15.93 13.21
N ILE A 41 16.10 -14.85 12.69
CA ILE A 41 16.75 -13.76 13.46
C ILE A 41 15.89 -12.47 13.45
N VAL A 42 14.70 -12.52 12.84
CA VAL A 42 13.93 -11.34 12.42
C VAL A 42 13.29 -10.54 13.57
N SER A 43 12.92 -11.16 14.71
CA SER A 43 12.21 -10.43 15.77
C SER A 43 13.12 -9.46 16.55
N THR A 44 14.23 -9.97 17.11
CA THR A 44 15.07 -9.19 18.03
C THR A 44 15.87 -8.09 17.34
N SER A 45 16.32 -8.31 16.09
CA SER A 45 17.20 -7.35 15.41
C SER A 45 16.45 -6.16 14.78
N LEU A 46 15.20 -6.35 14.34
CA LEU A 46 14.43 -5.25 13.73
C LEU A 46 13.86 -4.30 14.79
N GLN A 47 13.48 -4.79 15.98
CA GLN A 47 13.07 -3.94 17.11
C GLN A 47 14.14 -2.92 17.53
N LEU A 48 15.41 -3.18 17.24
CA LEU A 48 16.53 -2.29 17.56
C LEU A 48 16.76 -1.19 16.51
N ILE A 49 16.05 -1.21 15.37
CA ILE A 49 16.28 -0.30 14.25
C ILE A 49 15.13 0.70 14.12
N ASN A 50 15.26 1.87 14.74
CA ASN A 50 14.15 2.84 14.84
C ASN A 50 13.92 3.71 13.58
N ASN A 51 14.75 3.58 12.54
CA ASN A 51 14.78 4.48 11.38
C ASN A 51 14.36 3.82 10.04
N VAL A 52 13.74 2.64 10.10
CA VAL A 52 13.28 1.95 8.89
C VAL A 52 12.14 2.74 8.25
N LYS A 53 12.32 3.26 7.03
CA LYS A 53 11.23 3.92 6.28
C LYS A 53 10.40 2.98 5.43
N ALA A 54 10.97 1.86 5.00
CA ALA A 54 10.25 0.87 4.23
C ALA A 54 10.79 -0.53 4.52
N PHE A 55 9.89 -1.51 4.54
CA PHE A 55 10.19 -2.94 4.58
C PHE A 55 9.69 -3.61 3.30
N ILE A 56 10.60 -4.17 2.53
CA ILE A 56 10.29 -4.82 1.25
C ILE A 56 10.89 -6.22 1.23
N SER A 57 10.06 -7.23 0.94
CA SER A 57 10.48 -8.63 0.84
C SER A 57 9.72 -9.40 -0.24
N LYS A 58 10.39 -10.37 -0.88
CA LYS A 58 9.77 -11.30 -1.83
C LYS A 58 9.46 -12.66 -1.22
N THR A 59 10.15 -13.02 -0.15
CA THR A 59 10.16 -14.38 0.42
C THR A 59 9.48 -14.46 1.78
N THR A 60 9.32 -13.33 2.49
CA THR A 60 8.69 -13.29 3.81
C THR A 60 7.24 -13.75 3.71
N THR A 61 6.91 -14.83 4.42
CA THR A 61 5.58 -15.43 4.50
C THR A 61 4.85 -15.05 5.79
N ILE A 62 5.59 -14.74 6.86
CA ILE A 62 5.05 -14.36 8.17
C ILE A 62 5.81 -13.12 8.66
N ILE A 63 5.09 -12.12 9.17
CA ILE A 63 5.66 -11.03 9.95
C ILE A 63 5.44 -11.35 11.43
N PRO A 64 6.51 -11.57 12.22
CA PRO A 64 6.40 -11.95 13.62
C PRO A 64 5.75 -10.90 14.51
N GLU A 65 5.40 -11.34 15.72
CA GLU A 65 4.82 -10.48 16.75
C GLU A 65 5.77 -9.33 17.10
N ARG A 66 5.21 -8.12 17.27
CA ARG A 66 5.90 -6.90 17.72
C ARG A 66 7.16 -6.51 16.95
N VAL A 67 7.41 -7.06 15.77
CA VAL A 67 8.69 -6.87 15.07
C VAL A 67 8.92 -5.44 14.57
N PHE A 68 7.84 -4.75 14.17
CA PHE A 68 7.86 -3.33 13.79
C PHE A 68 7.06 -2.46 14.77
N SER A 69 6.80 -2.93 15.99
CA SER A 69 6.16 -2.09 17.03
C SER A 69 6.94 -0.78 17.18
N ASP A 70 6.21 0.33 17.29
CA ASP A 70 6.75 1.68 17.52
C ASP A 70 7.76 2.16 16.47
N HIS A 71 7.73 1.61 15.26
CA HIS A 71 8.56 2.08 14.15
C HIS A 71 8.00 3.39 13.57
N LEU A 72 8.30 4.49 14.26
CA LEU A 72 7.75 5.82 13.97
C LEU A 72 8.13 6.37 12.58
N SER A 73 9.18 5.84 11.96
CA SER A 73 9.62 6.22 10.61
C SER A 73 9.07 5.33 9.50
N LEU A 74 8.46 4.19 9.81
CA LEU A 74 8.04 3.21 8.80
C LEU A 74 6.85 3.75 8.00
N MET A 75 7.05 3.94 6.70
CA MET A 75 6.06 4.50 5.78
C MET A 75 5.41 3.45 4.88
N MET A 76 6.12 2.36 4.58
CA MET A 76 5.67 1.39 3.60
C MET A 76 6.11 -0.04 3.92
N VAL A 77 5.19 -0.99 3.72
CA VAL A 77 5.47 -2.42 3.74
C VAL A 77 5.06 -3.01 2.40
N SER A 78 5.93 -3.80 1.77
CA SER A 78 5.59 -4.55 0.56
C SER A 78 6.17 -5.95 0.59
N CYS A 79 5.28 -6.94 0.77
CA CYS A 79 5.66 -8.34 0.85
C CYS A 79 4.80 -9.19 -0.10
N LYS A 80 5.40 -9.68 -1.20
CA LYS A 80 4.64 -10.39 -2.26
C LYS A 80 4.11 -11.76 -1.84
N SER A 81 4.82 -12.42 -0.92
CA SER A 81 4.53 -13.79 -0.47
C SER A 81 4.01 -13.84 0.96
N LEU A 82 3.68 -12.69 1.55
CA LEU A 82 3.19 -12.61 2.92
C LEU A 82 1.80 -13.23 3.03
N LEU A 83 1.66 -14.14 3.98
CA LEU A 83 0.42 -14.87 4.28
C LEU A 83 -0.17 -14.42 5.62
N GLU A 84 0.69 -14.10 6.60
CA GLU A 84 0.26 -13.82 7.96
C GLU A 84 1.03 -12.66 8.59
N ILE A 85 0.29 -11.80 9.31
CA ILE A 85 0.84 -10.77 10.19
C ILE A 85 0.41 -11.11 11.61
N LYS A 86 1.39 -11.30 12.51
CA LYS A 86 1.14 -11.67 13.91
C LYS A 86 0.73 -10.46 14.75
N GLU A 87 0.39 -10.76 16.01
CA GLU A 87 -0.06 -9.81 17.00
C GLU A 87 0.90 -8.62 17.17
N TYR A 88 0.36 -7.40 17.27
CA TYR A 88 1.11 -6.14 17.45
C TYR A 88 2.26 -5.89 16.44
N ALA A 89 2.29 -6.58 15.29
CA ALA A 89 3.43 -6.54 14.38
C ALA A 89 3.82 -5.12 13.94
N PHE A 90 2.83 -4.23 13.74
CA PHE A 90 2.98 -2.82 13.35
C PHE A 90 2.28 -1.88 14.35
N ASP A 91 2.19 -2.29 15.61
CA ASP A 91 1.63 -1.45 16.68
C ASP A 91 2.31 -0.07 16.70
N ALA A 92 1.52 1.00 16.82
CA ALA A 92 1.96 2.39 16.86
C ALA A 92 2.90 2.84 15.71
N CYS A 93 2.81 2.22 14.53
CA CYS A 93 3.49 2.71 13.32
C CYS A 93 2.78 3.95 12.73
N PHE A 94 2.87 5.10 13.41
CA PHE A 94 2.10 6.30 13.07
C PHE A 94 2.30 6.80 11.64
N MET A 95 3.47 6.57 11.03
CA MET A 95 3.79 7.00 9.66
C MET A 95 3.48 5.95 8.59
N LEU A 96 3.01 4.75 8.95
CA LEU A 96 2.78 3.68 7.99
C LEU A 96 1.59 4.03 7.10
N ARG A 97 1.85 4.31 5.82
CA ARG A 97 0.84 4.76 4.85
C ARG A 97 0.31 3.64 3.98
N LYS A 98 1.17 2.68 3.64
CA LYS A 98 0.88 1.66 2.61
C LYS A 98 1.39 0.29 2.98
N VAL A 99 0.53 -0.71 2.87
CA VAL A 99 0.85 -2.13 3.02
C VAL A 99 0.41 -2.87 1.75
N ASN A 100 1.37 -3.40 0.99
CA ASN A 100 1.12 -4.08 -0.28
C ASN A 100 1.48 -5.56 -0.18
N CYS A 101 0.49 -6.38 0.18
CA CYS A 101 0.63 -7.80 0.49
C CYS A 101 -0.53 -8.59 -0.11
N ARG A 102 -0.50 -8.86 -1.43
CA ARG A 102 -1.64 -9.45 -2.17
C ARG A 102 -2.12 -10.81 -1.67
N LYS A 103 -1.23 -11.58 -1.03
CA LYS A 103 -1.50 -12.94 -0.53
C LYS A 103 -1.81 -12.97 0.97
N LEU A 104 -1.92 -11.81 1.62
CA LEU A 104 -2.19 -11.72 3.04
C LEU A 104 -3.54 -12.35 3.34
N ALA A 105 -3.53 -13.38 4.19
CA ALA A 105 -4.68 -14.19 4.53
C ALA A 105 -5.15 -13.94 5.97
N VAL A 106 -4.20 -13.75 6.90
CA VAL A 106 -4.45 -13.64 8.34
C VAL A 106 -3.82 -12.37 8.91
N ILE A 107 -4.61 -11.60 9.65
CA ILE A 107 -4.16 -10.41 10.39
C ILE A 107 -4.47 -10.60 11.88
N GLY A 108 -3.42 -10.72 12.69
CA GLY A 108 -3.52 -10.96 14.13
C GLY A 108 -3.97 -9.75 14.93
N ARG A 109 -4.15 -9.99 16.23
CA ARG A 109 -4.66 -9.01 17.21
C ARG A 109 -3.83 -7.74 17.18
N ASN A 110 -4.51 -6.59 17.11
CA ASN A 110 -3.87 -5.28 17.17
C ASN A 110 -2.70 -5.07 16.18
N ALA A 111 -2.63 -5.85 15.08
CA ALA A 111 -1.49 -5.85 14.19
C ALA A 111 -1.15 -4.47 13.61
N PHE A 112 -2.16 -3.63 13.35
CA PHE A 112 -2.01 -2.23 12.91
C PHE A 112 -2.62 -1.24 13.91
N TYR A 113 -2.67 -1.59 15.20
CA TYR A 113 -3.20 -0.69 16.22
C TYR A 113 -2.45 0.65 16.18
N GLY A 114 -3.19 1.76 16.15
CA GLY A 114 -2.61 3.09 16.15
C GLY A 114 -1.83 3.46 14.88
N CYS A 115 -1.95 2.72 13.77
CA CYS A 115 -1.40 3.13 12.47
C CYS A 115 -2.19 4.31 11.86
N THR A 116 -2.07 5.49 12.47
CA THR A 116 -2.92 6.66 12.19
C THR A 116 -2.84 7.16 10.74
N SER A 117 -1.71 6.97 10.06
CA SER A 117 -1.50 7.37 8.65
C SER A 117 -1.82 6.27 7.63
N LEU A 118 -2.32 5.10 8.05
CA LEU A 118 -2.57 3.98 7.13
C LEU A 118 -3.75 4.31 6.21
N ILE A 119 -3.45 4.44 4.91
CA ILE A 119 -4.44 4.81 3.88
C ILE A 119 -4.77 3.61 3.01
N LYS A 120 -3.80 2.73 2.76
CA LYS A 120 -3.95 1.63 1.80
C LYS A 120 -3.35 0.33 2.31
N ILE A 121 -4.18 -0.70 2.36
CA ILE A 121 -3.80 -2.09 2.57
C ILE A 121 -4.55 -2.99 1.56
N ASP A 122 -3.89 -4.04 1.07
CA ASP A 122 -4.52 -5.07 0.25
C ASP A 122 -5.19 -6.12 1.15
N LEU A 123 -6.50 -6.29 1.00
CA LEU A 123 -7.36 -7.15 1.83
C LEU A 123 -8.15 -8.16 0.98
N ASP A 124 -7.84 -8.27 -0.31
CA ASP A 124 -8.58 -9.16 -1.24
C ASP A 124 -8.49 -10.63 -0.84
N SER A 125 -7.36 -11.05 -0.25
CA SER A 125 -7.10 -12.44 0.14
C SER A 125 -7.34 -12.72 1.62
N VAL A 126 -7.74 -11.71 2.40
CA VAL A 126 -7.89 -11.85 3.85
C VAL A 126 -9.13 -12.69 4.15
N VAL A 127 -8.93 -13.75 4.93
CA VAL A 127 -9.96 -14.69 5.37
C VAL A 127 -10.16 -14.64 6.88
N GLU A 128 -9.18 -14.13 7.63
CA GLU A 128 -9.21 -14.08 9.09
C GLU A 128 -8.64 -12.74 9.60
N LEU A 129 -9.38 -12.14 10.53
CA LEU A 129 -9.04 -10.93 11.26
C LEU A 129 -9.21 -11.21 12.75
N ASP A 130 -8.43 -10.55 13.58
CA ASP A 130 -8.56 -10.61 15.03
C ASP A 130 -8.88 -9.22 15.62
N ILE A 131 -9.18 -9.20 16.91
CA ILE A 131 -9.66 -8.05 17.66
C ILE A 131 -8.68 -6.87 17.51
N GLY A 132 -9.23 -5.69 17.22
CA GLY A 132 -8.50 -4.42 17.21
C GLY A 132 -7.43 -4.28 16.13
N CYS A 133 -7.35 -5.18 15.15
CA CYS A 133 -6.25 -5.19 14.19
C CYS A 133 -6.15 -3.90 13.35
N PHE A 134 -7.22 -3.10 13.24
CA PHE A 134 -7.25 -1.77 12.62
C PHE A 134 -7.78 -0.68 13.57
N GLN A 135 -7.66 -0.87 14.87
CA GLN A 135 -8.11 0.12 15.84
C GLN A 135 -7.25 1.38 15.80
N TYR A 136 -7.88 2.56 15.91
CA TYR A 136 -7.23 3.89 15.82
C TYR A 136 -6.49 4.18 14.50
N CYS A 137 -6.78 3.46 13.42
CA CYS A 137 -6.33 3.79 12.07
C CYS A 137 -7.11 4.97 11.48
N GLN A 138 -6.70 6.20 11.84
CA GLN A 138 -7.44 7.44 11.53
C GLN A 138 -7.48 7.84 10.05
N SER A 139 -6.72 7.21 9.15
CA SER A 139 -6.67 7.59 7.73
C SER A 139 -7.39 6.60 6.79
N ILE A 140 -7.93 5.50 7.33
CA ILE A 140 -8.64 4.50 6.53
C ILE A 140 -10.06 5.01 6.25
N VAL A 141 -10.41 5.17 4.97
CA VAL A 141 -11.76 5.61 4.55
C VAL A 141 -12.64 4.42 4.16
N THR A 142 -12.07 3.45 3.44
CA THR A 142 -12.81 2.28 2.97
C THR A 142 -11.94 1.03 2.94
N HIS A 143 -12.46 -0.06 3.49
CA HIS A 143 -11.90 -1.40 3.33
C HIS A 143 -12.82 -2.30 2.53
N ARG A 144 -12.21 -3.17 1.71
CA ARG A 144 -12.91 -4.11 0.84
C ARG A 144 -12.33 -5.49 1.03
N TYR A 145 -13.19 -6.47 1.30
CA TYR A 145 -12.81 -7.87 1.50
C TYR A 145 -13.51 -8.74 0.47
N LYS A 146 -12.74 -9.50 -0.32
CA LYS A 146 -13.31 -10.43 -1.31
C LYS A 146 -13.60 -11.81 -0.76
N GLN A 147 -12.88 -12.24 0.29
CA GLN A 147 -12.94 -13.61 0.81
C GLN A 147 -13.32 -13.71 2.29
N LEU A 148 -13.42 -12.58 3.00
CA LEU A 148 -13.75 -12.56 4.41
C LEU A 148 -15.21 -12.94 4.63
N LYS A 149 -15.45 -14.01 5.40
CA LYS A 149 -16.79 -14.51 5.74
C LYS A 149 -17.38 -13.92 7.01
N LYS A 150 -16.51 -13.62 7.98
CA LYS A 150 -16.88 -13.08 9.28
C LYS A 150 -16.04 -11.86 9.60
N LEU A 151 -16.69 -10.79 10.01
CA LEU A 151 -16.03 -9.60 10.53
C LEU A 151 -16.21 -9.58 12.06
N PRO A 152 -15.16 -9.86 12.84
CA PRO A 152 -15.24 -9.81 14.29
C PRO A 152 -15.62 -8.42 14.80
N ALA A 153 -16.23 -8.39 15.99
CA ALA A 153 -16.43 -7.15 16.73
C ALA A 153 -15.07 -6.47 17.01
N ASN A 154 -15.08 -5.13 17.10
CA ASN A 154 -13.92 -4.32 17.49
C ASN A 154 -12.69 -4.40 16.58
N VAL A 155 -12.78 -4.92 15.35
CA VAL A 155 -11.69 -4.85 14.36
C VAL A 155 -11.23 -3.40 14.14
N TYR A 156 -12.20 -2.48 14.04
CA TYR A 156 -11.96 -1.08 13.72
C TYR A 156 -12.00 -0.14 14.94
N GLY A 157 -12.77 -0.47 15.99
CA GLY A 157 -12.92 0.37 17.18
C GLY A 157 -13.05 1.87 16.84
N SER A 158 -12.20 2.71 17.43
CA SER A 158 -12.22 4.17 17.26
C SER A 158 -11.52 4.67 15.98
N ASN A 159 -12.16 4.49 14.82
CA ASN A 159 -11.70 5.05 13.54
C ASN A 159 -12.49 6.29 13.12
N GLY A 160 -11.82 7.45 13.06
CA GLY A 160 -12.44 8.75 12.78
C GLY A 160 -12.75 9.01 11.30
N SER A 161 -12.04 8.37 10.37
CA SER A 161 -12.25 8.56 8.92
C SER A 161 -12.96 7.41 8.22
N LEU A 162 -13.24 6.31 8.94
CA LEU A 162 -13.81 5.12 8.33
C LEU A 162 -15.28 5.35 7.97
N GLN A 163 -15.56 5.37 6.67
CA GLN A 163 -16.90 5.62 6.14
C GLN A 163 -17.58 4.34 5.66
N GLN A 164 -16.81 3.34 5.24
CA GLN A 164 -17.40 2.15 4.62
C GLN A 164 -16.52 0.90 4.76
N ILE A 165 -17.15 -0.24 5.03
CA ILE A 165 -16.54 -1.57 4.98
C ILE A 165 -17.38 -2.41 4.02
N ILE A 166 -16.75 -3.03 3.02
CA ILE A 166 -17.46 -3.84 2.04
C ILE A 166 -16.93 -5.27 2.11
N GLY A 167 -17.81 -6.23 2.31
CA GLY A 167 -17.49 -7.64 2.28
C GLY A 167 -18.30 -8.37 1.22
N TYR A 168 -17.66 -8.82 0.15
CA TYR A 168 -18.34 -9.50 -0.98
C TYR A 168 -18.79 -10.92 -0.66
N GLN A 169 -18.23 -11.52 0.40
CA GLN A 169 -18.59 -12.85 0.91
C GLN A 169 -18.89 -12.79 2.42
N LEU A 170 -19.17 -11.60 2.95
CA LEU A 170 -19.32 -11.37 4.39
C LEU A 170 -20.73 -11.75 4.82
N GLU A 171 -20.83 -12.81 5.61
CA GLU A 171 -22.06 -13.43 6.10
C GLU A 171 -22.33 -13.07 7.56
N GLU A 172 -21.27 -13.00 8.40
CA GLU A 172 -21.38 -12.68 9.83
C GLU A 172 -20.73 -11.32 10.14
N TYR A 173 -21.54 -10.33 10.51
CA TYR A 173 -21.08 -8.99 10.90
C TYR A 173 -22.13 -8.26 11.74
N ASP A 174 -21.77 -7.08 12.27
CA ASP A 174 -22.70 -6.23 13.02
C ASP A 174 -23.69 -5.54 12.07
N HIS A 175 -24.95 -5.99 12.06
CA HIS A 175 -26.00 -5.41 11.22
C HIS A 175 -26.45 -4.02 11.67
N ASP A 176 -26.14 -3.59 12.90
CA ASP A 176 -26.49 -2.25 13.38
C ASP A 176 -25.48 -1.19 12.87
N ASP A 177 -24.30 -1.61 12.44
CA ASP A 177 -23.31 -0.71 11.81
C ASP A 177 -23.64 -0.48 10.33
N GLU A 178 -24.24 0.67 10.03
CA GLU A 178 -24.59 1.10 8.67
C GLU A 178 -23.38 1.27 7.74
N ARG A 179 -22.16 1.41 8.29
CA ARG A 179 -20.94 1.50 7.48
C ARG A 179 -20.59 0.16 6.84
N ILE A 180 -21.08 -0.96 7.38
CA ILE A 180 -20.78 -2.30 6.89
C ILE A 180 -21.79 -2.70 5.82
N ILE A 181 -21.28 -3.05 4.64
CA ILE A 181 -22.04 -3.58 3.52
C ILE A 181 -21.60 -5.02 3.29
N GLY A 182 -22.33 -5.96 3.88
CA GLY A 182 -22.15 -7.40 3.69
C GLY A 182 -22.81 -7.92 2.42
N MET A 183 -22.71 -9.24 2.20
CA MET A 183 -23.18 -9.91 1.00
C MET A 183 -24.70 -9.71 0.78
N ASP A 184 -25.49 -9.86 1.85
CA ASP A 184 -26.95 -9.66 1.87
C ASP A 184 -27.35 -8.24 1.44
N ARG A 185 -26.66 -7.21 1.93
CA ARG A 185 -26.92 -5.81 1.55
C ARG A 185 -26.55 -5.55 0.10
N LEU A 186 -25.47 -6.15 -0.40
CA LEU A 186 -25.08 -6.05 -1.81
C LEU A 186 -26.13 -6.68 -2.72
N GLU A 187 -26.68 -7.84 -2.36
CA GLU A 187 -27.75 -8.51 -3.11
C GLU A 187 -29.06 -7.70 -3.15
N GLN A 188 -29.34 -6.95 -2.09
CA GLN A 188 -30.47 -6.01 -2.02
C GLN A 188 -30.22 -4.71 -2.80
N GLY A 189 -29.06 -4.57 -3.46
CA GLY A 189 -28.73 -3.41 -4.29
C GLY A 189 -28.15 -2.22 -3.54
N ALA A 190 -27.55 -2.43 -2.35
CA ALA A 190 -26.88 -1.36 -1.62
C ALA A 190 -25.83 -0.64 -2.48
N GLN A 191 -25.91 0.70 -2.53
CA GLN A 191 -24.97 1.49 -3.31
C GLN A 191 -23.62 1.61 -2.60
N VAL A 192 -22.58 1.11 -3.26
CA VAL A 192 -21.20 1.31 -2.81
C VAL A 192 -20.75 2.72 -3.17
N ILE A 193 -20.66 3.58 -2.15
CA ILE A 193 -20.03 4.89 -2.26
C ILE A 193 -18.58 4.74 -2.71
N ARG A 194 -18.24 5.42 -3.81
CA ARG A 194 -16.86 5.57 -4.26
C ARG A 194 -16.35 6.90 -3.74
N HIS A 195 -15.53 6.84 -2.69
CA HIS A 195 -14.75 8.00 -2.28
C HIS A 195 -13.78 8.34 -3.42
N GLN A 196 -13.75 9.62 -3.82
CA GLN A 196 -12.75 10.10 -4.77
C GLN A 196 -11.38 9.74 -4.20
N GLU A 197 -10.56 9.01 -4.98
CA GLU A 197 -9.27 8.54 -4.47
C GLU A 197 -8.42 9.77 -4.14
N VAL A 198 -8.21 10.07 -2.86
CA VAL A 198 -7.16 10.99 -2.44
C VAL A 198 -5.84 10.23 -2.63
N LEU A 199 -5.38 10.16 -3.88
CA LEU A 199 -4.11 9.57 -4.25
C LEU A 199 -3.00 10.54 -3.83
N LEU A 200 -2.68 10.55 -2.53
CA LEU A 200 -1.60 11.40 -2.01
C LEU A 200 -0.23 11.13 -2.68
N ASP A 201 -0.05 10.06 -3.47
CA ASP A 201 1.20 9.81 -4.22
C ASP A 201 1.04 9.26 -5.66
N VAL A 202 -0.16 9.30 -6.26
CA VAL A 202 -0.33 8.94 -7.69
C VAL A 202 -1.24 9.97 -8.32
N PHE A 203 -0.69 11.11 -8.73
CA PHE A 203 -1.45 12.11 -9.46
C PHE A 203 -1.80 11.63 -10.88
N ARG A 204 -2.75 10.69 -11.02
CA ARG A 204 -3.23 10.20 -12.32
C ARG A 204 -3.77 11.35 -13.16
N GLU A 205 -4.52 12.25 -12.54
CA GLU A 205 -5.08 13.45 -13.18
C GLU A 205 -3.98 14.40 -13.66
N ARG A 206 -2.89 14.59 -12.90
CA ARG A 206 -1.75 15.43 -13.36
C ARG A 206 -0.94 14.76 -14.47
N THR A 207 -0.83 13.42 -14.46
CA THR A 207 -0.17 12.68 -15.54
C THR A 207 -0.97 12.77 -16.83
N GLU A 208 -2.29 12.56 -16.77
CA GLU A 208 -3.18 12.75 -17.92
C GLU A 208 -3.21 14.21 -18.39
N PHE A 209 -3.23 15.17 -17.46
CA PHE A 209 -3.17 16.59 -17.78
C PHE A 209 -1.83 16.98 -18.43
N LYS A 210 -0.70 16.46 -17.93
CA LYS A 210 0.63 16.66 -18.55
C LYS A 210 0.69 16.04 -19.94
N ARG A 211 0.12 14.84 -20.12
CA ARG A 211 0.01 14.17 -21.43
C ARG A 211 -0.81 15.02 -22.39
N CYS A 212 -1.94 15.54 -21.94
CA CYS A 212 -2.79 16.44 -22.72
C CYS A 212 -2.05 17.73 -23.14
N ILE A 213 -1.36 18.39 -22.20
CA ILE A 213 -0.53 19.57 -22.51
C ILE A 213 0.55 19.25 -23.53
N TYR A 214 1.22 18.10 -23.41
CA TYR A 214 2.25 17.68 -24.34
C TYR A 214 1.71 17.49 -25.76
N GLU A 215 0.57 16.81 -25.92
CA GLU A 215 -0.06 16.62 -27.24
C GLU A 215 -0.49 17.96 -27.86
N ILE A 216 -1.09 18.85 -27.05
CA ILE A 216 -1.47 20.20 -27.51
C ILE A 216 -0.23 20.99 -27.97
N ALA A 217 0.87 20.94 -27.21
CA ALA A 217 2.11 21.62 -27.55
C ALA A 217 2.76 21.05 -28.83
N LYS A 218 2.69 19.73 -29.03
CA LYS A 218 3.16 19.04 -30.23
C LYS A 218 2.38 19.48 -31.46
N ILE A 219 1.04 19.51 -31.38
CA ILE A 219 0.17 20.01 -32.44
C ILE A 219 0.47 21.48 -32.74
N ALA A 220 0.56 22.34 -31.73
CA ALA A 220 0.85 23.76 -31.90
C ALA A 220 2.23 24.02 -32.55
N LYS A 221 3.22 23.16 -32.28
CA LYS A 221 4.53 23.21 -32.93
C LYS A 221 4.47 22.73 -34.38
N GLY A 222 3.69 21.68 -34.65
CA GLY A 222 3.42 21.22 -36.01
C GLY A 222 2.78 22.31 -36.87
N VAL A 223 1.73 22.94 -36.36
CA VAL A 223 1.02 24.06 -37.01
C VAL A 223 1.92 25.28 -37.25
N ARG A 224 2.89 25.56 -36.37
CA ARG A 224 3.88 26.63 -36.58
C ARG A 224 4.90 26.31 -37.67
N ASN A 225 5.24 25.04 -37.84
CA ASN A 225 6.29 24.61 -38.77
C ASN A 225 5.73 24.34 -40.18
N SER A 226 4.48 23.91 -40.29
CA SER A 226 3.72 23.96 -41.53
C SER A 226 3.29 25.41 -41.74
N LYS A 227 3.72 26.10 -42.80
CA LYS A 227 3.26 27.47 -43.13
C LYS A 227 1.77 27.47 -43.56
N ILE A 228 0.87 26.98 -42.72
CA ILE A 228 -0.57 26.94 -42.95
C ILE A 228 -1.12 28.22 -42.33
N SER A 229 -1.74 29.07 -43.14
CA SER A 229 -2.41 30.26 -42.66
C SER A 229 -3.64 29.85 -41.83
N LEU A 230 -3.94 30.62 -40.78
CA LEU A 230 -5.01 30.37 -39.80
C LEU A 230 -6.44 30.24 -40.39
N VAL A 231 -6.61 30.42 -41.70
CA VAL A 231 -7.91 30.40 -42.39
C VAL A 231 -8.40 28.97 -42.68
N ASP A 232 -7.51 27.97 -42.74
CA ASP A 232 -7.89 26.60 -43.15
C ASP A 232 -8.13 25.62 -41.98
N VAL A 233 -7.87 26.02 -40.74
CA VAL A 233 -8.00 25.14 -39.56
C VAL A 233 -9.47 24.79 -39.27
N GLY A 234 -10.42 25.64 -39.67
CA GLY A 234 -11.86 25.41 -39.50
C GLY A 234 -12.49 24.41 -40.49
N LYS A 235 -11.73 23.86 -41.44
CA LYS A 235 -12.23 22.92 -42.46
C LYS A 235 -11.53 21.56 -42.46
N LEU A 236 -10.56 21.33 -41.58
CA LEU A 236 -9.86 20.06 -41.52
C LEU A 236 -10.71 18.99 -40.84
N ASN A 237 -11.23 18.07 -41.65
CA ASN A 237 -11.86 16.85 -41.17
C ASN A 237 -10.75 15.92 -40.65
N VAL A 238 -10.85 15.51 -39.38
CA VAL A 238 -9.78 14.82 -38.62
C VAL A 238 -9.41 13.43 -39.21
N ASN A 239 -10.20 12.92 -40.15
CA ASN A 239 -9.99 11.61 -40.77
C ASN A 239 -9.06 11.61 -42.00
N GLU A 240 -8.58 12.76 -42.49
CA GLU A 240 -7.75 12.83 -43.71
C GLU A 240 -6.26 13.08 -43.45
N ILE A 241 -5.84 13.23 -42.19
CA ILE A 241 -4.42 13.45 -41.87
C ILE A 241 -3.70 12.10 -41.80
N ASN A 242 -3.34 11.58 -42.97
CA ASN A 242 -2.40 10.46 -43.09
C ASN A 242 -0.97 11.03 -43.02
N VAL A 243 -0.36 10.99 -41.85
CA VAL A 243 1.05 11.38 -41.69
C VAL A 243 1.90 10.15 -42.00
N ASN A 244 2.43 10.08 -43.21
CA ASN A 244 3.54 9.18 -43.53
C ASN A 244 4.77 9.62 -42.72
N GLU A 245 5.33 8.68 -41.98
CA GLU A 245 6.60 8.82 -41.27
C GLU A 245 7.76 8.77 -42.27
N GLU A 246 8.56 9.84 -42.30
CA GLU A 246 9.99 9.80 -42.62
C GLU A 246 10.76 10.64 -41.60
#